data_AF-A0A8H4B4L7-F1
#
_entry.id   AF-A0A8H4B4L7-F1
#
_cell.length_a   1.000
_cell.length_b   1.000
_cell.length_c   1.000
_cell.angle_alpha   90.00
_cell.angle_beta   90.00
_cell.angle_gamma   90.00
#
_symmetry.space_group_name_H-M   'P 1'
#
loop_
_entity.id
_entity.type
_entity.pdbx_description
1 polymer ?
#
loop_
_entity_poly.entity_id
_entity_poly.type
_entity_poly.pdbx_seq_one_letter_code
_entity_poly.pdbx_strand_id
1 'polypeptide(L)'
;MTQILCSLCQHKTFKNNRGLQLHWQRTHQVKDNNSIQIPTSDSTRVFCKLCPKKSYNTQKGLNRHETIAHSHYNTPQVGLIPQPPEAIIEFKCLLVHMIQTKLKTSVWEVGRQLVTIPCLESQFIGVFNGYINQYSPSCGWYRCIFTGTNAYEKLGQIFGDEKWGVQEYENNQQTWVILNGSENEKTKYLEIR
;
A
#
# COMPACT_ATOMS: atom_id res chain seq x y z
N MET A 1 -23.33 -31.65 1.49
CA MET A 1 -22.63 -30.59 2.25
C MET A 1 -23.65 -29.93 3.17
N THR A 2 -23.50 -30.08 4.48
CA THR A 2 -24.39 -29.49 5.49
C THR A 2 -24.07 -28.00 5.67
N GLN A 3 -25.03 -27.13 5.33
CA GLN A 3 -24.91 -25.68 5.52
C GLN A 3 -25.47 -25.30 6.90
N ILE A 4 -24.80 -24.40 7.60
CA ILE A 4 -25.13 -24.01 8.97
C ILE A 4 -25.84 -22.64 8.95
N LEU A 5 -27.03 -22.55 9.54
CA LEU A 5 -27.84 -21.34 9.55
C LEU A 5 -27.55 -20.48 10.78
N CYS A 6 -27.60 -19.16 10.62
CA CYS A 6 -27.69 -18.25 11.75
C CYS A 6 -29.13 -18.23 12.29
N SER A 7 -29.32 -18.49 13.58
CA SER A 7 -30.64 -18.50 14.23
C SER A 7 -31.27 -17.12 14.40
N LEU A 8 -30.49 -16.03 14.26
CA LEU A 8 -30.91 -14.65 14.47
C LEU A 8 -31.08 -13.84 13.17
N CYS A 9 -30.75 -14.43 12.01
CA CYS A 9 -30.85 -13.77 10.70
C CYS A 9 -31.61 -14.66 9.73
N GLN A 10 -32.70 -14.15 9.16
CA GLN A 10 -33.42 -14.89 8.11
C GLN A 10 -32.53 -15.04 6.87
N HIS A 11 -32.27 -16.29 6.48
CA HIS A 11 -31.63 -16.74 5.23
C HIS A 11 -30.09 -16.62 5.12
N LYS A 12 -29.35 -16.45 6.21
CA LYS A 12 -27.87 -16.54 6.16
C LYS A 12 -27.34 -17.94 6.49
N THR A 13 -26.79 -18.59 5.48
CA THR A 13 -26.13 -19.91 5.56
C THR A 13 -24.60 -19.80 5.50
N PHE A 14 -23.90 -20.60 6.28
CA PHE A 14 -22.45 -20.64 6.38
C PHE A 14 -21.91 -22.04 6.07
N LYS A 15 -20.74 -22.09 5.43
CA LYS A 15 -20.09 -23.35 5.04
C LYS A 15 -19.45 -24.11 6.22
N ASN A 16 -19.25 -23.47 7.37
CA ASN A 16 -18.69 -24.07 8.59
C ASN A 16 -18.96 -23.21 9.83
N ASN A 17 -18.79 -23.80 11.03
CA ASN A 17 -19.03 -23.13 12.32
C ASN A 17 -18.14 -21.90 12.54
N ARG A 18 -16.93 -21.89 11.96
CA ARG A 18 -16.02 -20.73 12.06
C ARG A 18 -16.59 -19.51 11.33
N GLY A 19 -17.20 -19.70 10.16
CA GLY A 19 -17.88 -18.64 9.43
C GLY A 19 -19.09 -18.08 10.20
N LEU A 20 -19.86 -18.95 10.84
CA LEU A 20 -20.98 -18.55 11.69
C LEU A 20 -20.51 -17.74 12.91
N GLN A 21 -19.46 -18.19 13.61
CA GLN A 21 -18.95 -17.49 14.79
C GLN A 21 -18.40 -16.09 14.46
N LEU A 22 -17.70 -15.94 13.34
CA LEU A 22 -17.22 -14.62 12.89
C LEU A 22 -18.36 -13.67 12.54
N HIS A 23 -19.42 -14.17 11.91
CA HIS A 23 -20.63 -13.38 11.65
C HIS A 23 -21.31 -12.96 12.96
N TRP A 24 -21.46 -13.87 13.92
CA TRP A 24 -22.11 -13.59 15.19
C TRP A 24 -21.35 -12.52 16.00
N GLN A 25 -20.02 -12.61 16.08
CA GLN A 25 -19.17 -11.61 16.76
C GLN A 25 -19.25 -10.22 16.12
N ARG A 26 -19.45 -10.13 14.80
CA ARG A 26 -19.47 -8.86 14.08
C ARG A 26 -20.86 -8.21 14.04
N THR A 27 -21.91 -9.03 13.98
CA THR A 27 -23.27 -8.57 13.71
C THR A 27 -24.14 -8.52 14.97
N HIS A 28 -23.83 -9.33 16.00
CA HIS A 28 -24.67 -9.44 17.20
C HIS A 28 -23.96 -9.14 18.51
N GLN A 29 -22.63 -8.96 18.52
CA GLN A 29 -21.90 -8.64 19.74
C GLN A 29 -21.92 -7.12 20.00
N VAL A 30 -22.71 -6.70 20.97
CA VAL A 30 -22.71 -5.32 21.51
C VAL A 30 -21.45 -5.15 22.36
N LYS A 31 -20.70 -4.07 22.13
CA LYS A 31 -19.50 -3.72 22.92
C LYS A 31 -19.93 -2.92 24.16
N ASP A 32 -19.85 -3.55 25.33
CA ASP A 32 -19.90 -2.80 26.59
C ASP A 32 -18.49 -2.28 26.93
N ASN A 33 -18.35 -0.95 26.93
CA ASN A 33 -17.14 -0.25 27.37
C ASN A 33 -17.22 -0.01 28.88
N ASN A 34 -16.51 -0.80 29.69
CA ASN A 34 -15.86 -0.31 30.91
C ASN A 34 -15.02 -1.38 31.58
N SER A 35 -13.70 -1.19 31.59
CA SER A 35 -12.85 -1.56 32.73
C SER A 35 -11.44 -1.02 32.51
N ILE A 36 -11.03 -0.17 33.45
CA ILE A 36 -9.69 0.39 33.66
C ILE A 36 -8.71 -0.74 33.99
N GLN A 37 -7.48 -0.72 33.44
CA GLN A 37 -6.40 -1.62 33.86
C GLN A 37 -5.06 -0.88 34.08
N ILE A 38 -4.50 -1.14 35.25
CA ILE A 38 -3.20 -0.69 35.80
C ILE A 38 -2.07 -1.55 35.19
N PRO A 39 -0.87 -1.01 34.92
CA PRO A 39 0.15 -1.72 34.15
C PRO A 39 0.98 -2.66 35.03
N THR A 40 0.87 -3.96 34.75
CA THR A 40 1.83 -4.97 35.20
C THR A 40 2.72 -5.36 34.01
N SER A 41 4.00 -5.58 34.29
CA SER A 41 5.06 -5.82 33.31
C SER A 41 4.86 -7.14 32.55
N ASP A 42 4.04 -7.12 31.52
CA ASP A 42 3.93 -8.20 30.55
C ASP A 42 4.66 -7.82 29.28
N SER A 43 5.50 -8.73 28.78
CA SER A 43 6.12 -8.63 27.46
C SER A 43 5.02 -8.38 26.43
N THR A 44 4.89 -7.13 25.98
CA THR A 44 3.88 -6.69 25.02
C THR A 44 4.20 -7.27 23.65
N ARG A 45 3.81 -8.54 23.46
CA ARG A 45 3.89 -9.19 22.16
C ARG A 45 3.06 -8.38 21.17
N VAL A 46 3.63 -8.18 19.99
CA VAL A 46 2.94 -7.52 18.87
C VAL A 46 2.26 -8.57 18.00
N PHE A 47 1.03 -8.29 17.60
CA PHE A 47 0.18 -9.24 16.88
C PHE A 47 0.06 -8.85 15.41
N CYS A 48 0.06 -9.85 14.53
CA CYS A 48 -0.26 -9.60 13.13
C CYS A 48 -1.76 -9.41 12.94
N LYS A 49 -2.15 -8.29 12.31
CA LYS A 49 -3.56 -7.99 11.99
C LYS A 49 -4.16 -8.97 10.97
N LEU A 50 -3.33 -9.59 10.13
CA LEU A 50 -3.74 -10.50 9.06
C LEU A 50 -3.71 -11.98 9.48
N CYS A 51 -2.89 -12.33 10.47
CA CYS A 51 -2.68 -13.69 10.93
C CYS A 51 -3.10 -13.84 12.40
N PRO A 52 -4.32 -14.34 12.71
CA PRO A 52 -4.88 -14.37 14.07
C PRO A 52 -4.08 -15.15 15.12
N LYS A 53 -3.18 -16.05 14.67
CA LYS A 53 -2.38 -16.93 15.56
C LYS A 53 -0.90 -16.52 15.61
N LYS A 54 -0.49 -15.41 14.99
CA LYS A 54 0.90 -14.99 14.92
C LYS A 54 1.14 -13.76 15.79
N SER A 55 2.03 -13.93 16.77
CA SER A 55 2.52 -12.90 17.67
C SER A 55 4.04 -12.92 17.70
N TYR A 56 4.66 -11.77 17.90
CA TYR A 56 6.10 -11.61 17.92
C TYR A 56 6.53 -10.85 19.16
N ASN A 57 7.72 -11.16 19.68
CA ASN A 57 8.27 -10.45 20.83
C ASN A 57 8.72 -9.02 20.48
N THR A 58 8.89 -8.70 19.20
CA THR A 58 9.34 -7.38 18.73
C THR A 58 8.62 -6.94 17.47
N GLN A 59 8.48 -5.62 17.29
CA GLN A 59 7.96 -5.03 16.06
C GLN A 59 8.76 -5.44 14.82
N LYS A 60 10.09 -5.51 14.93
CA LYS A 60 10.96 -5.98 13.83
C LYS A 60 10.62 -7.41 13.40
N GLY A 61 10.30 -8.30 14.34
CA GLY A 61 9.87 -9.67 14.05
C GLY A 61 8.53 -9.71 13.29
N LEU A 62 7.57 -8.89 13.72
CA LEU A 62 6.29 -8.73 13.02
C LEU A 62 6.49 -8.16 11.60
N ASN A 63 7.31 -7.12 11.46
CA ASN A 63 7.59 -6.48 10.16
C ASN A 63 8.21 -7.49 9.18
N ARG A 64 9.16 -8.31 9.64
CA ARG A 64 9.76 -9.37 8.81
C ARG A 64 8.72 -10.39 8.39
N HIS A 65 7.84 -10.79 9.29
CA HIS A 65 6.73 -11.68 8.96
C HIS A 65 5.81 -11.06 7.91
N GLU A 66 5.39 -9.80 8.06
CA GLU A 66 4.52 -9.14 7.09
C GLU A 66 5.17 -9.04 5.72
N THR A 67 6.45 -8.67 5.64
CA THR A 67 7.16 -8.58 4.37
C THR A 67 7.19 -9.90 3.61
N ILE A 68 7.34 -11.03 4.32
CA ILE A 68 7.51 -12.37 3.71
C ILE A 68 6.15 -13.04 3.49
N ALA A 69 5.30 -13.10 4.52
CA ALA A 69 4.03 -13.82 4.49
C ALA A 69 2.91 -13.04 3.80
N HIS A 70 3.02 -11.70 3.74
CA HIS A 70 2.03 -10.80 3.14
C HIS A 70 2.65 -9.99 2.00
N SER A 71 3.57 -10.58 1.24
CA SER A 71 4.24 -9.95 0.08
C SER A 71 3.27 -9.48 -1.01
N HIS A 72 2.13 -10.17 -1.16
CA HIS A 72 1.08 -9.88 -2.13
C HIS A 72 -0.16 -9.22 -1.53
N TYR A 73 -0.15 -8.92 -0.23
CA TYR A 73 -1.27 -8.25 0.40
C TYR A 73 -1.27 -6.79 0.00
N ASN A 74 -2.30 -6.34 -0.71
CA ASN A 74 -2.39 -5.00 -1.29
C ASN A 74 -3.71 -4.28 -0.95
N THR A 75 -4.49 -4.81 -0.02
CA THR A 75 -5.79 -4.24 0.35
C THR A 75 -5.62 -3.10 1.34
N PRO A 76 -5.98 -1.86 0.98
CA PRO A 76 -5.86 -0.70 1.88
C PRO A 76 -6.81 -0.78 3.07
N GLN A 77 -6.65 0.12 4.04
CA GLN A 77 -7.60 0.25 5.13
C GLN A 77 -8.99 0.68 4.63
N VAL A 78 -10.02 0.09 5.23
CA VAL A 78 -11.42 0.43 4.95
C VAL A 78 -11.81 1.66 5.75
N GLY A 79 -12.59 2.57 5.16
CA GLY A 79 -13.15 3.73 5.85
C GLY A 79 -12.27 4.98 5.83
N LEU A 80 -11.28 5.04 4.92
CA LEU A 80 -10.51 6.25 4.70
C LEU A 80 -11.39 7.36 4.10
N ILE A 81 -11.26 8.56 4.65
CA ILE A 81 -11.94 9.75 4.10
C ILE A 81 -11.18 10.17 2.84
N PRO A 82 -11.85 10.22 1.67
CA PRO A 82 -11.21 10.68 0.43
C PRO A 82 -10.70 12.12 0.57
N GLN A 83 -9.58 12.41 -0.09
CA GLN A 83 -9.07 13.78 -0.18
C GLN A 83 -9.82 14.56 -1.26
N PRO A 84 -9.90 15.89 -1.14
CA PRO A 84 -10.43 16.72 -2.21
C PRO A 84 -9.58 16.57 -3.50
N PRO A 85 -10.18 16.69 -4.70
CA PRO A 85 -9.47 16.53 -5.97
C PRO A 85 -8.23 17.42 -6.09
N GLU A 86 -8.31 18.65 -5.60
CA GLU A 86 -7.23 19.64 -5.65
C GLU A 86 -6.00 19.16 -4.87
N ALA A 87 -6.20 18.60 -3.68
CA ALA A 87 -5.12 18.04 -2.87
C ALA A 87 -4.49 16.80 -3.54
N ILE A 88 -5.26 16.02 -4.29
CA ILE A 88 -4.73 14.89 -5.09
C ILE A 88 -3.89 15.41 -6.26
N ILE A 89 -4.34 16.47 -6.95
CA ILE A 89 -3.58 17.09 -8.04
C ILE A 89 -2.24 17.64 -7.53
N GLU A 90 -2.25 18.41 -6.44
CA GLU A 90 -1.02 18.92 -5.82
C GLU A 90 -0.07 17.79 -5.42
N PHE A 91 -0.61 16.71 -4.85
CA PHE A 91 0.18 15.55 -4.48
C PHE A 91 0.80 14.84 -5.69
N LYS A 92 0.08 14.74 -6.82
CA LYS A 92 0.63 14.22 -8.09
C LYS A 92 1.79 15.09 -8.59
N CYS A 93 1.66 16.42 -8.54
CA CYS A 93 2.73 17.34 -8.92
C CYS A 93 3.98 17.13 -8.04
N LEU A 94 3.79 16.97 -6.73
CA LEU A 94 4.88 16.68 -5.79
C LEU A 94 5.55 15.33 -6.09
N LEU A 95 4.76 14.29 -6.36
CA LEU A 95 5.25 12.97 -6.78
C LEU A 95 6.13 13.07 -8.02
N VAL A 96 5.65 13.74 -9.07
CA VAL A 96 6.39 13.95 -10.32
C VAL A 96 7.72 14.65 -10.04
N HIS A 97 7.71 15.74 -9.28
CA HIS A 97 8.92 16.46 -8.91
C HIS A 97 9.93 15.56 -8.16
N MET A 98 9.47 14.76 -7.20
CA MET A 98 10.33 13.84 -6.46
C MET A 98 10.91 12.73 -7.34
N ILE A 99 10.12 12.19 -8.26
CA ILE A 99 10.59 11.17 -9.21
C ILE A 99 11.62 11.78 -10.17
N GLN A 100 11.33 12.95 -10.74
CA GLN A 100 12.24 13.66 -11.64
C GLN A 100 13.56 13.99 -10.95
N THR A 101 13.53 14.52 -9.72
CA THR A 101 14.76 14.83 -8.96
C THR A 101 15.59 13.60 -8.63
N LYS A 102 14.96 12.47 -8.30
CA LYS A 102 15.67 11.21 -8.00
C LYS A 102 16.24 10.54 -9.24
N LEU A 103 15.53 10.56 -10.37
CA LEU A 103 15.94 9.87 -11.59
C LEU A 103 16.91 10.67 -12.47
N LYS A 104 17.10 11.97 -12.19
CA LYS A 104 18.12 12.80 -12.84
C LYS A 104 19.55 12.43 -12.48
N THR A 105 19.76 11.74 -11.36
CA THR A 105 21.10 11.66 -10.76
C THR A 105 22.09 10.82 -11.55
N SER A 106 21.68 9.90 -12.44
CA SER A 106 22.58 9.24 -13.39
C SER A 106 21.87 8.26 -14.35
N VAL A 107 22.15 8.36 -15.66
CA VAL A 107 21.79 7.33 -16.65
C VAL A 107 22.49 5.99 -16.33
N TRP A 108 23.68 6.06 -15.72
CA TRP A 108 24.51 4.93 -15.28
C TRP A 108 24.02 4.26 -13.98
N GLU A 109 23.06 4.85 -13.27
CA GLU A 109 22.36 4.19 -12.16
C GLU A 109 21.37 3.19 -12.72
N VAL A 110 21.92 2.07 -13.18
CA VAL A 110 21.18 0.92 -13.67
C VAL A 110 20.65 0.13 -12.47
N GLY A 111 19.34 -0.08 -12.39
CA GLY A 111 18.70 -0.91 -11.37
C GLY A 111 17.46 -0.28 -10.73
N ARG A 112 17.12 -0.78 -9.54
CA ARG A 112 15.94 -0.37 -8.77
C ARG A 112 16.07 1.07 -8.30
N GLN A 113 15.10 1.89 -8.67
CA GLN A 113 15.00 3.27 -8.19
C GLN A 113 13.88 3.35 -7.17
N LEU A 114 14.22 3.68 -5.92
CA LEU A 114 13.28 3.77 -4.81
C LEU A 114 13.00 5.24 -4.47
N VAL A 115 11.74 5.63 -4.57
CA VAL A 115 11.23 6.92 -4.14
C VAL A 115 10.38 6.68 -2.89
N THR A 116 10.81 7.25 -1.76
CA THR A 116 10.08 7.16 -0.49
C THR A 116 9.47 8.50 -0.16
N ILE A 117 8.17 8.54 0.15
CA ILE A 117 7.43 9.79 0.33
C ILE A 117 6.54 9.71 1.58
N PRO A 118 6.78 10.56 2.59
CA PRO A 118 5.82 10.71 3.68
C PRO A 118 4.56 11.40 3.15
N CYS A 119 3.42 10.74 3.23
CA CYS A 119 2.14 11.29 2.79
C CYS A 119 0.99 10.70 3.60
N LEU A 120 -0.19 11.31 3.48
CA LEU A 120 -1.40 10.72 4.04
C LEU A 120 -1.79 9.46 3.25
N GLU A 121 -2.23 8.43 3.96
CA GLU A 121 -2.70 7.18 3.36
C GLU A 121 -3.79 7.41 2.30
N SER A 122 -4.72 8.33 2.56
CA SER A 122 -5.77 8.74 1.62
C SER A 122 -5.24 9.45 0.37
N GLN A 123 -4.12 10.18 0.44
CA GLN A 123 -3.47 10.78 -0.74
C GLN A 123 -2.81 9.70 -1.59
N PHE A 124 -2.06 8.80 -0.94
CA PHE A 124 -1.40 7.70 -1.62
C PHE A 124 -2.39 6.81 -2.36
N ILE A 125 -3.46 6.39 -1.67
CA ILE A 125 -4.52 5.58 -2.28
C ILE A 125 -5.26 6.38 -3.34
N GLY A 126 -5.55 7.66 -3.12
CA GLY A 126 -6.20 8.52 -4.12
C GLY A 126 -5.46 8.56 -5.46
N VAL A 127 -4.13 8.45 -5.46
CA VAL A 127 -3.31 8.41 -6.68
C VAL A 127 -3.08 6.99 -7.20
N PHE A 128 -2.74 6.05 -6.31
CA PHE A 128 -2.26 4.72 -6.70
C PHE A 128 -3.27 3.58 -6.50
N ASN A 129 -4.55 3.89 -6.24
CA ASN A 129 -5.56 2.84 -6.11
C ASN A 129 -5.57 1.93 -7.34
N GLY A 130 -5.56 0.62 -7.14
CA GLY A 130 -5.44 -0.38 -8.21
C GLY A 130 -4.01 -0.66 -8.69
N TYR A 131 -3.01 0.12 -8.26
CA TYR A 131 -1.59 -0.06 -8.60
C TYR A 131 -0.73 -0.51 -7.40
N ILE A 132 -1.34 -0.71 -6.23
CA ILE A 132 -0.66 -1.15 -5.01
C ILE A 132 -0.22 -2.61 -5.17
N ASN A 133 1.07 -2.86 -5.03
CA ASN A 133 1.64 -4.21 -5.03
C ASN A 133 1.67 -4.80 -3.62
N GLN A 134 1.92 -3.97 -2.61
CA GLN A 134 2.03 -4.41 -1.23
C GLN A 134 1.62 -3.31 -0.25
N TYR A 135 1.00 -3.72 0.85
CA TYR A 135 0.67 -2.91 2.01
C TYR A 135 1.08 -3.64 3.29
N SER A 136 1.68 -2.94 4.25
CA SER A 136 2.05 -3.50 5.56
C SER A 136 1.20 -2.85 6.66
N PRO A 137 0.16 -3.53 7.19
CA PRO A 137 -0.69 -3.00 8.24
C PRO A 137 0.03 -2.70 9.57
N SER A 138 1.17 -3.34 9.83
CA SER A 138 1.95 -3.08 11.05
C SER A 138 2.82 -1.83 10.93
N CYS A 139 3.26 -1.49 9.73
CA CYS A 139 4.17 -0.36 9.50
C CYS A 139 3.50 0.83 8.80
N GLY A 140 2.30 0.66 8.25
CA GLY A 140 1.55 1.71 7.57
C GLY A 140 2.18 2.19 6.26
N TRP A 141 3.06 1.41 5.62
CA TRP A 141 3.61 1.76 4.30
C TRP A 141 2.93 0.97 3.18
N TYR A 142 2.86 1.64 2.04
CA TYR A 142 2.39 1.10 0.77
C TYR A 142 3.56 0.94 -0.16
N ARG A 143 3.39 0.11 -1.19
CA ARG A 143 4.42 -0.08 -2.20
C ARG A 143 3.78 -0.31 -3.55
N CYS A 144 4.23 0.50 -4.51
CA CYS A 144 3.91 0.39 -5.92
C CYS A 144 5.20 0.13 -6.69
N ILE A 145 5.14 -0.74 -7.69
CA ILE A 145 6.27 -1.18 -8.51
C ILE A 145 5.86 -1.03 -9.97
N PHE A 146 6.55 -0.16 -10.69
CA PHE A 146 6.35 0.10 -12.11
C PHE A 146 7.56 -0.41 -12.90
N THR A 147 7.35 -1.49 -13.67
CA THR A 147 8.37 -2.19 -14.47
C THR A 147 7.92 -2.35 -15.92
N GLY A 148 8.88 -2.56 -16.82
CA GLY A 148 8.64 -2.88 -18.22
C GLY A 148 8.37 -1.68 -19.12
N THR A 149 8.24 -1.94 -20.42
CA THR A 149 8.16 -0.92 -21.48
C THR A 149 7.04 0.10 -21.28
N ASN A 150 5.94 -0.32 -20.64
CA ASN A 150 4.74 0.50 -20.45
C ASN A 150 4.72 1.21 -19.08
N ALA A 151 5.81 1.14 -18.30
CA ALA A 151 5.87 1.77 -16.98
C ALA A 151 5.72 3.30 -17.06
N TYR A 152 6.36 3.91 -18.06
CA TYR A 152 6.28 5.35 -18.29
C TYR A 152 4.85 5.79 -18.63
N GLU A 153 4.19 5.08 -19.54
CA GLU A 153 2.82 5.36 -19.97
C GLU A 153 1.82 5.17 -18.82
N LYS A 154 1.96 4.10 -18.03
CA LYS A 154 1.12 3.87 -16.84
C LYS A 154 1.23 5.01 -15.84
N LEU A 155 2.44 5.50 -15.59
CA LEU A 155 2.65 6.65 -14.71
C LEU A 155 2.04 7.93 -15.31
N GLY A 156 2.11 8.11 -16.63
CA GLY A 156 1.44 9.22 -17.30
C GLY A 156 -0.08 9.19 -17.14
N GLN A 157 -0.69 8.01 -17.25
CA GLN A 157 -2.13 7.83 -16.99
C GLN A 157 -2.49 8.11 -15.52
N ILE A 158 -1.66 7.66 -14.58
CA ILE A 158 -1.86 7.91 -13.14
C ILE A 158 -1.76 9.41 -12.83
N PHE A 159 -0.75 10.09 -13.38
CA PHE A 159 -0.54 11.52 -13.15
C PHE A 159 -1.49 12.40 -13.96
N GLY A 160 -2.08 11.88 -15.04
CA GLY A 160 -2.90 12.65 -15.97
C GLY A 160 -2.08 13.53 -16.90
N ASP A 161 -0.81 13.18 -17.12
CA ASP A 161 0.14 13.92 -17.94
C ASP A 161 1.04 12.94 -18.70
N GLU A 162 0.92 12.90 -20.03
CA GLU A 162 1.74 12.06 -20.90
C GLU A 162 3.22 12.47 -20.90
N LYS A 163 3.52 13.72 -20.56
CA LYS A 163 4.86 14.31 -20.51
C LYS A 163 5.35 14.51 -19.07
N TRP A 164 4.77 13.80 -18.10
CA TRP A 164 5.13 13.92 -16.68
C TRP A 164 6.63 13.74 -16.41
N GLY A 165 7.33 12.95 -17.23
CA GLY A 165 8.75 12.68 -17.07
C GLY A 165 9.67 13.72 -17.71
N VAL A 166 9.14 14.76 -18.35
CA VAL A 166 9.90 15.79 -19.06
C VAL A 166 10.11 17.00 -18.15
N GLN A 167 11.34 17.46 -18.06
CA GLN A 167 11.64 18.75 -17.44
C GLN A 167 12.40 19.64 -18.42
N GLU A 168 11.82 20.82 -18.66
CA GLU A 168 12.39 21.87 -19.49
C GLU A 168 13.16 22.87 -18.63
N TYR A 169 14.27 23.37 -19.16
CA TYR A 169 15.12 24.38 -18.54
C TYR A 169 15.11 25.65 -19.39
N GLU A 170 15.44 26.79 -18.79
CA GLU A 170 15.44 28.12 -19.42
C GLU A 170 16.23 28.19 -20.74
N ASN A 171 17.22 27.30 -20.91
CA ASN A 171 18.10 27.25 -22.08
C ASN A 171 17.56 26.34 -23.20
N ASN A 172 16.26 26.04 -23.24
CA ASN A 172 15.63 25.02 -24.10
C ASN A 172 16.24 23.62 -23.96
N GLN A 173 16.93 23.36 -22.86
CA GLN A 173 17.41 22.02 -22.53
C GLN A 173 16.26 21.22 -21.92
N GLN A 174 16.23 19.92 -22.22
CA GLN A 174 15.22 19.01 -21.69
C GLN A 174 15.88 17.79 -21.07
N THR A 175 15.37 17.36 -19.92
CA THR A 175 15.71 16.07 -19.32
C THR A 175 14.46 15.19 -19.27
N TRP A 176 14.68 13.89 -19.42
CA TRP A 176 13.60 12.91 -19.53
C TRP A 176 13.83 11.80 -18.51
N VAL A 177 12.77 11.39 -17.83
CA VAL A 177 12.77 10.20 -16.97
C VAL A 177 12.84 8.95 -17.85
N ILE A 178 13.89 8.14 -17.65
CA ILE A 178 14.08 6.87 -18.35
C ILE A 178 13.78 5.71 -17.39
N LEU A 179 12.72 4.95 -17.68
CA LEU A 179 12.30 3.76 -16.92
C LEU A 179 12.60 2.43 -17.64
N ASN A 180 13.11 2.47 -18.87
CA ASN A 180 13.47 1.27 -19.63
C ASN A 180 14.99 1.04 -19.66
N GLY A 181 15.41 -0.22 -19.57
CA GLY A 181 16.70 -0.68 -20.07
C GLY A 181 16.48 -1.46 -21.36
N SER A 182 17.48 -1.53 -22.25
CA SER A 182 17.41 -2.38 -23.46
C SER A 182 17.16 -3.86 -23.07
N GLU A 183 16.62 -4.69 -23.96
CA GLU A 183 16.25 -6.10 -23.66
C GLU A 183 17.40 -6.95 -23.10
N ASN A 184 18.65 -6.49 -23.22
CA ASN A 184 19.87 -7.11 -22.69
C ASN A 184 20.49 -6.37 -21.48
N GLU A 185 19.90 -5.27 -21.00
CA GLU A 185 20.34 -4.51 -19.84
C GLU A 185 19.36 -4.61 -18.68
N LYS A 186 19.90 -4.69 -17.47
CA LYS A 186 19.14 -4.70 -16.21
C LYS A 186 18.06 -3.60 -16.25
N THR A 187 16.80 -4.03 -16.22
CA THR A 187 15.65 -3.15 -16.36
C THR A 187 15.62 -2.13 -15.21
N LYS A 188 15.51 -0.83 -15.53
CA LYS A 188 15.14 0.17 -14.53
C LYS A 188 13.69 -0.05 -14.15
N TYR A 189 13.38 0.12 -12.88
CA TYR A 189 12.00 0.10 -12.42
C TYR A 189 11.86 1.03 -11.23
N LEU A 190 10.68 1.64 -11.16
CA LEU A 190 10.36 2.61 -10.12
C LEU A 190 9.58 1.93 -9.03
N GLU A 191 10.09 2.02 -7.82
CA GLU A 191 9.37 1.67 -6.61
C GLU A 191 9.01 2.93 -5.85
N ILE A 192 7.73 3.04 -5.47
CA ILE A 192 7.22 4.14 -4.67
C ILE A 192 6.74 3.57 -3.34
N ARG A 193 7.26 4.10 -2.22
CA ARG A 193 6.97 3.67 -0.85
C ARG A 193 6.54 4.80 0.07
#